data_AF-A0A1U7NX97-F1
#
_entry.id   AF-A0A1U7NX97-F1
#
_cell.length_a   1.000
_cell.length_b   1.000
_cell.length_c   1.000
_cell.angle_alpha   90.00
_cell.angle_beta   90.00
_cell.angle_gamma   90.00
#
_symmetry.space_group_name_H-M   'P 1'
#
loop_
_entity.id
_entity.type
_entity.pdbx_description
1 polymer ?
#
loop_
_entity_poly.entity_id
_entity_poly.type
_entity_poly.pdbx_seq_one_letter_code
_entity_poly.pdbx_strand_id
1 'polypeptide(L)'
;MTAHVTTWPRTSAPWIVGRPARFSDAAEDFINELTRQEPWRKVRSEAWLEALGDALGDPVLGAAFPEAGAKVWLASLPDDEQAGGRALLEDFETHLRGWGWLAR
;
A
#
# COMPACT_ATOMS: atom_id res chain seq x y z
N MET A 1 6.65 -41.21 6.42
CA MET A 1 5.46 -40.36 6.21
C MET A 1 5.97 -38.94 6.08
N THR A 2 6.11 -38.45 4.85
CA THR A 2 6.65 -37.12 4.54
C THR A 2 5.47 -36.17 4.39
N ALA A 3 5.30 -35.26 5.34
CA ALA A 3 4.31 -34.20 5.22
C ALA A 3 4.79 -33.24 4.12
N HIS A 4 4.11 -33.24 2.98
CA HIS A 4 4.26 -32.18 1.99
C HIS A 4 3.72 -30.90 2.60
N VAL A 5 4.62 -30.02 3.04
CA VAL A 5 4.28 -28.61 3.25
C VAL A 5 3.94 -28.05 1.88
N THR A 6 2.64 -27.95 1.58
CA THR A 6 2.17 -27.12 0.49
C THR A 6 2.41 -25.67 0.92
N THR A 7 3.59 -25.14 0.61
CA THR A 7 3.79 -23.69 0.50
C THR A 7 2.89 -23.23 -0.64
N TRP A 8 1.64 -22.90 -0.30
CA TRP A 8 0.83 -22.06 -1.17
C TRP A 8 1.68 -20.83 -1.48
N PRO A 9 1.88 -20.45 -2.75
CA PRO A 9 2.42 -19.13 -3.04
C PRO A 9 1.48 -18.17 -2.32
N ARG A 10 2.03 -17.33 -1.41
CA ARG A 10 1.28 -16.19 -0.87
C ARG A 10 0.74 -15.50 -2.09
N THR A 11 -0.57 -15.65 -2.29
CA THR A 11 -1.31 -15.26 -3.47
C THR A 11 -0.77 -13.92 -3.91
N SER A 12 -0.26 -13.77 -5.13
CA SER A 12 -0.16 -12.43 -5.72
C SER A 12 -1.59 -11.91 -5.86
N ALA A 13 -1.85 -10.61 -5.68
CA ALA A 13 -3.20 -10.08 -5.92
C ALA A 13 -3.66 -10.51 -7.33
N PRO A 14 -4.71 -11.36 -7.45
CA PRO A 14 -4.92 -12.19 -8.63
C PRO A 14 -5.32 -11.41 -9.90
N TRP A 15 -5.54 -10.10 -9.81
CA TRP A 15 -5.76 -9.20 -10.94
C TRP A 15 -4.48 -8.50 -11.44
N ILE A 16 -3.37 -8.56 -10.70
CA ILE A 16 -2.06 -8.07 -11.12
C ILE A 16 -1.25 -9.26 -11.64
N VAL A 17 -1.64 -9.78 -12.81
CA VAL A 17 -0.97 -10.93 -13.44
C VAL A 17 -0.07 -10.44 -14.57
N GLY A 18 1.22 -10.84 -14.55
CA GLY A 18 2.16 -10.64 -15.66
C GLY A 18 2.83 -9.27 -15.76
N ARG A 19 2.59 -8.35 -14.81
CA ARG A 19 3.25 -7.03 -14.73
C ARG A 19 3.54 -6.64 -13.28
N PRO A 20 4.55 -5.80 -12.98
CA PRO A 20 4.72 -5.29 -11.63
C PRO A 20 3.52 -4.42 -11.22
N ALA A 21 3.12 -4.49 -9.95
CA ALA A 21 2.00 -3.71 -9.42
C ALA A 21 2.27 -2.20 -9.55
N ARG A 22 1.27 -1.41 -9.94
CA ARG A 22 1.35 0.05 -9.79
C ARG A 22 0.89 0.46 -8.39
N PHE A 23 1.26 1.66 -7.98
CA PHE A 23 0.81 2.22 -6.70
C PHE A 23 -0.72 2.20 -6.58
N SER A 24 -1.44 2.64 -7.61
CA SER A 24 -2.90 2.63 -7.67
C SER A 24 -3.51 1.24 -7.50
N ASP A 25 -2.98 0.24 -8.21
CA ASP A 25 -3.42 -1.17 -8.08
C ASP A 25 -3.27 -1.66 -6.63
N ALA A 26 -2.15 -1.32 -5.97
CA ALA A 26 -1.87 -1.71 -4.60
C ALA A 26 -2.68 -0.92 -3.56
N ALA A 27 -2.94 0.37 -3.82
CA ALA A 27 -3.78 1.21 -2.98
C ALA A 27 -5.23 0.71 -2.97
N GLU A 28 -5.76 0.30 -4.11
CA GLU A 28 -7.10 -0.31 -4.20
C GLU A 28 -7.19 -1.59 -3.36
N ASP A 29 -6.20 -2.49 -3.49
CA ASP A 29 -6.16 -3.73 -2.71
C ASP A 29 -6.06 -3.45 -1.20
N PHE A 30 -5.20 -2.50 -0.80
CA PHE A 30 -5.07 -2.08 0.59
C PHE A 30 -6.39 -1.50 1.14
N ILE A 31 -7.05 -0.62 0.40
CA ILE A 31 -8.34 -0.04 0.82
C ILE A 31 -9.42 -1.11 0.95
N ASN A 32 -9.45 -2.09 0.05
CA ASN A 32 -10.39 -3.20 0.14
C ASN A 32 -10.18 -4.02 1.42
N GLU A 33 -8.93 -4.29 1.80
CA GLU A 33 -8.62 -5.00 3.04
C GLU A 33 -8.89 -4.13 4.28
N LEU A 34 -8.45 -2.87 4.27
CA LEU A 34 -8.71 -1.90 5.33
C LEU A 34 -10.21 -1.77 5.61
N THR A 35 -11.03 -1.71 4.56
CA THR A 35 -12.49 -1.56 4.69
C THR A 35 -13.15 -2.76 5.37
N ARG A 36 -12.58 -3.96 5.24
CA ARG A 36 -13.11 -5.17 5.90
C ARG A 36 -12.88 -5.14 7.41
N GLN A 37 -11.78 -4.53 7.85
CA GLN A 37 -11.37 -4.50 9.26
C GLN A 37 -11.83 -3.22 9.97
N GLU A 38 -11.69 -2.09 9.28
CA GLU A 38 -11.88 -0.74 9.81
C GLU A 38 -12.63 0.15 8.81
N PRO A 39 -13.92 -0.13 8.52
CA PRO A 39 -14.68 0.59 7.49
C PRO A 39 -14.78 2.10 7.73
N TRP A 40 -14.66 2.56 8.99
CA TRP A 40 -14.65 3.98 9.34
C TRP A 40 -13.39 4.72 8.84
N ARG A 41 -12.28 4.03 8.57
CA ARG A 41 -11.04 4.63 8.03
C ARG A 41 -11.08 4.81 6.51
N LYS A 42 -11.99 4.13 5.80
CA LYS A 42 -12.01 4.02 4.33
C LYS A 42 -11.91 5.36 3.63
N VAL A 43 -12.90 6.23 3.82
CA VAL A 43 -13.04 7.49 3.04
C VAL A 43 -11.79 8.37 3.17
N ARG A 44 -11.24 8.49 4.38
CA ARG A 44 -10.04 9.31 4.60
C ARG A 44 -8.79 8.67 4.02
N SER A 45 -8.66 7.36 4.17
CA SER A 45 -7.50 6.62 3.65
C SER A 45 -7.48 6.61 2.12
N GLU A 46 -8.65 6.49 1.48
CA GLU A 46 -8.79 6.63 0.03
C GLU A 46 -8.30 8.01 -0.44
N ALA A 47 -8.80 9.09 0.16
CA ALA A 47 -8.42 10.45 -0.21
C ALA A 47 -6.92 10.71 -0.03
N TRP A 48 -6.33 10.22 1.06
CA TRP A 48 -4.89 10.35 1.30
C TRP A 48 -4.05 9.53 0.33
N LEU A 49 -4.44 8.30 0.01
CA LEU A 49 -3.72 7.47 -0.96
C LEU A 49 -3.86 7.99 -2.39
N GLU A 50 -5.02 8.53 -2.76
CA GLU A 50 -5.21 9.21 -4.06
C GLU A 50 -4.26 10.41 -4.18
N ALA A 51 -4.26 11.31 -3.20
CA ALA A 51 -3.37 12.48 -3.18
C ALA A 51 -1.88 12.09 -3.16
N LEU A 52 -1.53 11.01 -2.46
CA LEU A 52 -0.17 10.47 -2.47
C LEU A 52 0.19 9.89 -3.85
N GLY A 53 -0.70 9.14 -4.46
CA GLY A 53 -0.53 8.60 -5.82
C GLY A 53 -0.29 9.70 -6.84
N ASP A 54 -1.05 10.78 -6.76
CA ASP A 54 -0.87 11.98 -7.60
C ASP A 54 0.49 12.63 -7.38
N ALA A 55 0.89 12.82 -6.12
CA ALA A 55 2.19 13.40 -5.77
C ALA A 55 3.38 12.54 -6.25
N LEU A 56 3.21 11.22 -6.31
CA LEU A 56 4.23 10.27 -6.75
C LEU A 56 4.19 9.96 -8.26
N GLY A 57 3.11 10.33 -8.95
CA GLY A 57 2.90 10.02 -10.36
C GLY A 57 2.58 8.54 -10.63
N ASP A 58 1.87 7.87 -9.72
CA ASP A 58 1.48 6.46 -9.80
C ASP A 58 2.64 5.51 -10.23
N PRO A 59 3.68 5.39 -9.37
CA PRO A 59 4.89 4.65 -9.71
C PRO A 59 4.63 3.13 -9.81
N VAL A 60 5.47 2.48 -10.61
CA VAL A 60 5.58 1.02 -10.63
C VAL A 60 6.33 0.56 -9.37
N LEU A 61 5.74 -0.38 -8.63
CA LEU A 61 6.30 -0.95 -7.42
C LEU A 61 7.32 -2.05 -7.76
N GLY A 62 8.36 -2.18 -6.94
CA GLY A 62 9.38 -3.22 -7.15
C GLY A 62 10.52 -3.19 -6.13
N ALA A 63 11.40 -2.19 -6.19
CA ALA A 63 12.63 -2.20 -5.40
C ALA A 63 12.53 -1.35 -4.12
N ALA A 64 12.00 -0.12 -4.23
CA ALA A 64 11.94 0.82 -3.12
C ALA A 64 10.70 1.71 -3.21
N PHE A 65 10.19 2.11 -2.06
CA PHE A 65 9.11 3.08 -1.98
C PHE A 65 9.68 4.50 -2.21
N PRO A 66 8.96 5.42 -2.87
CA PRO A 66 9.47 6.77 -3.13
C PRO A 66 9.46 7.64 -1.86
N GLU A 67 10.33 7.34 -0.90
CA GLU A 67 10.33 7.95 0.43
C GLU A 67 10.39 9.49 0.40
N ALA A 68 11.15 10.07 -0.52
CA ALA A 68 11.28 11.52 -0.63
C ALA A 68 9.92 12.17 -0.97
N GLY A 69 9.20 11.59 -1.93
CA GLY A 69 7.87 12.05 -2.32
C GLY A 69 6.85 11.84 -1.20
N ALA A 70 6.89 10.69 -0.52
CA ALA A 70 6.02 10.41 0.61
C ALA A 70 6.25 11.37 1.80
N LYS A 71 7.51 11.73 2.08
CA LYS A 71 7.86 12.71 3.12
C LYS A 71 7.35 14.11 2.77
N VAL A 72 7.49 14.53 1.50
CA VAL A 72 6.98 15.82 1.02
C VAL A 72 5.45 15.86 1.11
N TRP A 73 4.78 14.79 0.67
CA TRP A 73 3.34 14.66 0.79
C TRP A 73 2.88 14.73 2.25
N LEU A 74 3.53 13.98 3.16
CA LEU A 74 3.18 13.99 4.57
C LEU A 74 3.34 15.38 5.18
N ALA A 75 4.41 16.11 4.84
CA ALA A 75 4.63 17.48 5.29
C ALA A 75 3.65 18.50 4.67
N SER A 76 2.92 18.13 3.61
CA SER A 76 1.89 18.97 3.00
C SER A 76 0.51 18.84 3.66
N LEU A 77 0.30 17.81 4.50
CA LEU A 77 -0.94 17.63 5.24
C LEU A 77 -1.07 18.65 6.37
N PRO A 78 -2.32 19.02 6.74
CA PRO A 78 -2.57 19.77 7.98
C PRO A 78 -1.91 19.11 9.20
N ASP A 79 -1.42 19.91 10.14
CA ASP A 79 -0.67 19.41 11.31
C ASP A 79 -1.45 18.37 12.12
N ASP A 80 -2.77 18.53 12.22
CA ASP A 80 -3.68 17.59 12.90
C ASP A 80 -3.91 16.28 12.12
N GLU A 81 -3.61 16.27 10.82
CA GLU A 81 -3.72 15.09 9.95
C GLU A 81 -2.41 14.33 9.79
N GLN A 82 -1.25 14.96 10.02
CA GLN A 82 0.07 14.34 9.80
C GLN A 82 0.28 13.05 10.60
N ALA A 83 -0.24 12.96 11.83
CA ALA A 83 -0.13 11.74 12.63
C ALA A 83 -0.89 10.57 11.98
N GLY A 84 -2.09 10.84 11.46
CA GLY A 84 -2.90 9.85 10.75
C GLY A 84 -2.31 9.47 9.40
N GLY A 85 -1.80 10.45 8.65
CA GLY A 85 -1.09 10.20 7.38
C GLY A 85 0.16 9.34 7.57
N ARG A 86 0.92 9.56 8.66
CA ARG A 86 2.07 8.72 8.99
C ARG A 86 1.68 7.28 9.30
N ALA A 87 0.66 7.08 10.13
CA ALA A 87 0.16 5.74 10.45
C ALA A 87 -0.34 5.01 9.19
N LEU A 88 -1.04 5.71 8.30
CA LEU A 88 -1.47 5.16 7.01
C LEU A 88 -0.27 4.71 6.16
N LEU A 89 0.80 5.52 6.07
CA LEU A 89 2.00 5.15 5.32
C LEU A 89 2.67 3.90 5.89
N GLU A 90 2.78 3.80 7.22
CA GLU A 90 3.36 2.63 7.89
C GLU A 90 2.55 1.36 7.63
N ASP A 91 1.21 1.44 7.73
CA ASP A 91 0.29 0.35 7.41
C ASP A 91 0.41 -0.06 5.93
N PHE A 92 0.43 0.93 5.04
CA PHE A 92 0.49 0.70 3.60
C PHE A 92 1.82 0.07 3.17
N GLU A 93 2.96 0.59 3.64
CA GLU A 93 4.26 -0.02 3.35
C GLU A 93 4.36 -1.45 3.90
N THR A 94 3.77 -1.70 5.07
CA THR A 94 3.69 -3.05 5.64
C THR A 94 2.88 -3.98 4.74
N HIS A 95 1.75 -3.50 4.21
CA HIS A 95 0.95 -4.22 3.21
C HIS A 95 1.77 -4.54 1.96
N LEU A 96 2.41 -3.54 1.36
CA LEU A 96 3.25 -3.71 0.16
C LEU A 96 4.36 -4.74 0.36
N ARG A 97 5.08 -4.72 1.49
CA ARG A 97 6.09 -5.73 1.84
C ARG A 97 5.47 -7.11 2.07
N GLY A 98 4.25 -7.16 2.62
CA GLY A 98 3.48 -8.39 2.85
C GLY A 98 3.11 -9.14 1.57
N TRP A 99 2.88 -8.41 0.48
CA TRP A 99 2.62 -8.94 -0.87
C TRP A 99 3.87 -9.09 -1.73
N GLY A 100 5.02 -8.61 -1.26
CA GLY A 100 6.28 -8.62 -2.02
C GLY A 100 6.34 -7.59 -3.15
N TRP A 101 5.52 -6.54 -3.09
CA TRP A 101 5.56 -5.40 -4.01
C TRP A 101 6.63 -4.37 -3.64
N LEU A 102 7.14 -4.45 -2.42
CA LEU A 102 8.37 -3.80 -1.97
C LEU A 102 9.35 -4.84 -1.47
N ALA A 103 10.64 -4.55 -1.65
CA ALA A 103 11.69 -5.29 -0.97
C ALA A 103 11.49 -5.22 0.55
N ARG A 104 11.85 -6.31 1.24
CA ARG A 104 11.82 -6.39 2.70
C ARG A 104 12.95 -5.59 3.33
#